data_AF-A0A3E0KBD7-F1
#
_entry.id   AF-A0A3E0KBD7-F1
#
_cell.length_a   1.000
_cell.length_b   1.000
_cell.length_c   1.000
_cell.angle_alpha   90.00
_cell.angle_beta   90.00
_cell.angle_gamma   90.00
#
_symmetry.space_group_name_H-M   'P 1'
#
loop_
_entity.id
_entity.type
_entity.pdbx_description
1 polymer ?
#
loop_
_entity_poly.entity_id
_entity_poly.type
_entity_poly.pdbx_seq_one_letter_code
_entity_poly.pdbx_strand_id
1 'polypeptide(L)'
;MGLLSELEAALRLWGTIKGQKVSDEEKELLKAARDGEDRMRGVFIQMPGDMTTFPYIQAGSKHFNFDDPRLTARYRKAFATLIKRGWVEYQGGIVFLLTADGWDAADNLD
;
A
#
# COMPACT_ATOMS: atom_id res chain seq x y z
N MET A 1 -11.58 9.64 10.29
CA MET A 1 -11.59 9.23 8.87
C MET A 1 -11.33 7.73 8.83
N GLY A 2 -12.05 6.98 7.99
CA GLY A 2 -11.80 5.55 7.79
C GLY A 2 -10.79 5.31 6.66
N LEU A 3 -10.25 4.09 6.54
CA LEU A 3 -9.26 3.76 5.50
C LEU A 3 -9.74 4.12 4.09
N LEU A 4 -11.00 3.82 3.73
CA LEU A 4 -11.55 4.17 2.42
C LEU A 4 -11.39 5.67 2.10
N SER A 5 -11.80 6.55 3.02
CA SER A 5 -11.67 8.01 2.84
C SER A 5 -10.21 8.47 2.76
N GLU A 6 -9.29 7.78 3.45
CA GLU A 6 -7.86 8.08 3.37
C GLU A 6 -7.29 7.73 1.98
N LEU A 7 -7.72 6.60 1.40
CA LEU A 7 -7.27 6.16 0.08
C LEU A 7 -7.89 7.00 -1.04
N GLU A 8 -9.17 7.35 -0.94
CA GLU A 8 -9.81 8.29 -1.88
C GLU A 8 -9.10 9.64 -1.90
N ALA A 9 -8.73 10.16 -0.73
CA ALA A 9 -7.95 11.39 -0.63
C ALA A 9 -6.54 11.23 -1.22
N ALA A 10 -5.91 10.06 -1.07
CA ALA A 10 -4.62 9.76 -1.66
C ALA A 10 -4.67 9.68 -3.19
N LEU A 11 -5.71 9.06 -3.75
CA LEU A 11 -5.91 8.95 -5.21
C LEU A 11 -6.05 10.33 -5.88
N ARG A 12 -6.67 11.30 -5.21
CA ARG A 12 -6.74 12.70 -5.70
C ARG A 12 -5.38 13.40 -5.76
N LEU A 13 -4.39 12.86 -5.06
CA LEU A 13 -3.03 13.38 -4.94
C LEU A 13 -2.01 12.44 -5.62
N TRP A 14 -2.46 11.55 -6.50
CA TRP A 14 -1.61 10.59 -7.20
C TRP A 14 -0.52 11.29 -8.03
N GLY A 15 0.72 10.80 -7.92
CA GLY A 15 1.89 11.35 -8.62
C GLY A 15 2.40 12.72 -8.12
N THR A 16 1.88 13.25 -7.01
CA THR A 16 2.24 14.58 -6.49
C THR A 16 3.45 14.59 -5.56
N ILE A 17 3.77 13.44 -4.93
CA ILE A 17 4.94 13.32 -4.06
C ILE A 17 6.13 12.79 -4.85
N LYS A 18 7.16 13.63 -5.04
CA LYS A 18 8.42 13.27 -5.71
C LYS A 18 9.62 13.64 -4.83
N GLY A 19 10.67 12.80 -4.86
CA GLY A 19 11.96 13.09 -4.20
C GLY A 19 11.97 13.00 -2.66
N GLN A 20 10.85 12.67 -2.00
CA GLN A 20 10.86 12.41 -0.56
C GLN A 20 11.44 11.03 -0.25
N LYS A 21 12.19 10.93 0.85
CA LYS A 21 12.73 9.65 1.35
C LYS A 21 11.60 8.64 1.56
N VAL A 22 11.83 7.40 1.16
CA VAL A 22 10.91 6.27 1.35
C VAL A 22 11.03 5.79 2.80
N SER A 23 9.91 5.72 3.53
CA SER A 23 9.87 5.20 4.90
C SER A 23 10.08 3.69 4.95
N ASP A 24 10.42 3.14 6.11
CA ASP A 24 10.65 1.70 6.23
C ASP A 24 9.35 0.90 5.98
N GLU A 25 8.20 1.41 6.41
CA GLU A 25 6.89 0.80 6.12
C GLU A 25 6.55 0.85 4.62
N GLU A 26 6.90 1.94 3.92
CA GLU A 26 6.74 2.02 2.46
C GLU A 26 7.62 0.97 1.75
N LYS A 27 8.86 0.79 2.21
CA LYS A 27 9.77 -0.23 1.66
C LYS A 27 9.24 -1.64 1.91
N GLU A 28 8.76 -1.93 3.12
CA GLU A 28 8.20 -3.25 3.45
C GLU A 28 6.97 -3.59 2.59
N LEU A 29 6.09 -2.62 2.34
CA LEU A 29 4.93 -2.79 1.46
C LEU A 29 5.35 -3.07 0.01
N LEU A 30 6.31 -2.29 -0.51
CA LEU A 30 6.83 -2.47 -1.87
C LEU A 30 7.51 -3.83 -2.04
N LYS A 31 8.38 -4.24 -1.08
CA LYS A 31 9.02 -5.56 -1.09
C LYS A 31 7.98 -6.67 -1.05
N ALA A 32 7.00 -6.58 -0.15
CA ALA A 32 5.94 -7.58 -0.05
C ALA A 32 5.09 -7.70 -1.32
N ALA A 33 4.78 -6.59 -2.00
CA ALA A 33 4.09 -6.63 -3.29
C ALA A 33 4.98 -7.22 -4.40
N ARG A 34 6.25 -6.77 -4.49
CA ARG A 34 7.23 -7.23 -5.49
C ARG A 34 7.45 -8.74 -5.41
N ASP A 35 7.59 -9.24 -4.19
CA ASP A 35 7.90 -10.63 -3.86
C ASP A 35 6.62 -11.49 -3.71
N GLY A 36 5.44 -10.92 -4.02
CA GLY A 36 4.18 -11.66 -4.01
C GLY A 36 4.20 -12.85 -4.98
N GLU A 37 3.56 -13.94 -4.58
CA GLU A 37 3.51 -15.18 -5.36
C GLU A 37 2.36 -15.18 -6.37
N ASP A 38 2.52 -15.91 -7.48
CA ASP A 38 1.51 -16.13 -8.52
C ASP A 38 0.81 -14.83 -8.97
N ARG A 39 -0.53 -14.79 -8.84
CA ARG A 39 -1.38 -13.66 -9.25
C ARG A 39 -1.37 -12.51 -8.26
N MET A 40 -0.68 -12.65 -7.12
CA MET A 40 -0.57 -11.60 -6.10
C MET A 40 0.67 -10.72 -6.31
N ARG A 41 1.54 -11.08 -7.25
CA ARG A 41 2.72 -10.30 -7.58
C ARG A 41 2.34 -8.90 -8.06
N GLY A 42 2.83 -7.87 -7.36
CA GLY A 42 2.53 -6.46 -7.60
C GLY A 42 1.13 -6.02 -7.17
N VAL A 43 0.39 -6.86 -6.43
CA VAL A 43 -1.00 -6.57 -6.02
C VAL A 43 -1.04 -6.04 -4.59
N PHE A 44 -1.91 -5.06 -4.37
CA PHE A 44 -2.35 -4.65 -3.05
C PHE A 44 -3.88 -4.79 -2.92
N ILE A 45 -4.33 -5.17 -1.74
CA ILE A 45 -5.75 -5.31 -1.42
C ILE A 45 -6.06 -4.49 -0.17
N GLN A 46 -7.06 -3.62 -0.27
CA GLN A 46 -7.65 -2.94 0.89
C GLN A 46 -8.61 -3.90 1.60
N MET A 47 -8.25 -4.30 2.81
CA MET A 47 -9.11 -5.14 3.64
C MET A 47 -9.96 -4.24 4.53
N PRO A 48 -11.31 -4.29 4.44
CA PRO A 48 -12.20 -3.38 5.16
C PRO A 48 -12.21 -3.59 6.68
N GLY A 49 -11.55 -4.63 7.19
CA GLY A 49 -11.62 -5.03 8.59
C GLY A 49 -12.98 -5.66 8.94
N ASP A 50 -13.10 -6.13 10.17
CA ASP A 50 -14.32 -6.69 10.75
C ASP A 50 -14.42 -6.36 12.25
N MET A 51 -15.29 -7.05 13.00
CA MET A 51 -15.46 -6.80 14.45
C MET A 51 -14.21 -7.13 15.28
N THR A 52 -13.24 -7.82 14.71
CA THR A 52 -12.01 -8.28 15.38
C THR A 52 -10.74 -7.70 14.77
N THR A 53 -10.84 -7.11 13.57
CA THR A 53 -9.69 -6.60 12.83
C THR A 53 -9.95 -5.19 12.33
N PHE A 54 -9.00 -4.28 12.60
CA PHE A 54 -9.01 -2.96 11.98
C PHE A 54 -8.79 -3.08 10.47
N PRO A 55 -9.31 -2.16 9.64
CA PRO A 55 -8.99 -2.12 8.23
C PRO A 55 -7.47 -2.11 8.03
N TYR A 56 -6.98 -2.89 7.07
CA TYR A 56 -5.56 -3.08 6.82
C TYR A 56 -5.26 -3.24 5.33
N ILE A 57 -3.98 -3.28 4.99
CA ILE A 57 -3.51 -3.49 3.63
C ILE A 57 -2.89 -4.88 3.55
N GLN A 58 -3.23 -5.61 2.50
CA GLN A 58 -2.47 -6.76 2.05
C GLN A 58 -1.59 -6.31 0.87
N ALA A 59 -0.33 -6.75 0.85
CA ALA A 59 0.58 -6.54 -0.28
C ALA A 59 1.19 -7.90 -0.65
N GLY A 60 1.00 -8.33 -1.90
CA GLY A 60 1.29 -9.71 -2.27
C GLY A 60 0.56 -10.70 -1.37
N SER A 61 1.29 -11.66 -0.82
CA SER A 61 0.77 -12.65 0.14
C SER A 61 0.84 -12.18 1.61
N LYS A 62 1.42 -11.01 1.91
CA LYS A 62 1.62 -10.53 3.29
C LYS A 62 0.47 -9.64 3.75
N HIS A 63 -0.06 -9.94 4.93
CA HIS A 63 -1.09 -9.12 5.59
C HIS A 63 -0.44 -8.18 6.61
N PHE A 64 -0.82 -6.90 6.56
CA PHE A 64 -0.31 -5.87 7.49
C PHE A 64 -1.36 -5.53 8.56
N ASN A 65 -1.96 -6.56 9.16
CA ASN A 65 -2.83 -6.47 10.33
C ASN A 65 -2.05 -6.85 11.59
N PHE A 66 -1.84 -5.87 12.47
CA PHE A 66 -1.08 -6.06 13.72
C PHE A 66 -1.98 -5.89 14.94
N ASP A 67 -1.64 -6.59 16.01
CA ASP A 67 -2.31 -6.47 17.31
C ASP A 67 -2.23 -5.04 17.86
N ASP A 68 -1.11 -4.33 17.62
CA ASP A 68 -1.00 -2.90 17.92
C ASP A 68 -1.65 -2.07 16.80
N PRO A 69 -2.77 -1.36 17.07
CA PRO A 69 -3.45 -0.56 16.06
C PRO A 69 -2.58 0.58 15.51
N ARG A 70 -1.55 1.02 16.25
CA ARG A 70 -0.62 2.07 15.80
C ARG A 70 0.24 1.58 14.65
N LEU A 71 0.70 0.33 14.69
CA LEU A 71 1.45 -0.30 13.62
C LEU A 71 0.59 -0.42 12.36
N THR A 72 -0.62 -0.95 12.48
CA THR A 72 -1.59 -1.02 11.37
C THR A 72 -1.85 0.36 10.76
N ALA A 73 -2.01 1.41 11.59
CA ALA A 73 -2.20 2.78 11.10
C ALA A 73 -0.98 3.35 10.34
N ARG A 74 0.25 2.99 10.73
CA ARG A 74 1.47 3.39 10.00
C ARG A 74 1.48 2.79 8.60
N TYR A 75 1.14 1.51 8.46
CA TYR A 75 1.06 0.84 7.16
C TYR A 75 -0.05 1.37 6.26
N ARG A 76 -1.21 1.72 6.82
CA ARG A 76 -2.27 2.44 6.07
C ARG A 76 -1.76 3.78 5.52
N LYS A 77 -1.05 4.55 6.36
CA LYS A 77 -0.44 5.83 5.95
C LYS A 77 0.64 5.64 4.88
N ALA A 78 1.49 4.63 5.04
CA ALA A 78 2.54 4.29 4.08
C ALA A 78 1.93 3.94 2.72
N PHE A 79 0.91 3.08 2.70
CA PHE A 79 0.19 2.73 1.47
C PHE A 79 -0.46 3.94 0.79
N ALA A 80 -1.11 4.83 1.56
CA ALA A 80 -1.63 6.08 1.04
C ALA A 80 -0.52 6.98 0.43
N THR A 81 0.70 6.91 0.96
CA THR A 81 1.85 7.64 0.42
C THR A 81 2.35 7.01 -0.88
N LEU A 82 2.37 5.68 -1.00
CA LEU A 82 2.69 4.99 -2.26
C LEU A 82 1.74 5.39 -3.40
N ILE A 83 0.44 5.51 -3.11
CA ILE A 83 -0.55 6.05 -4.06
C ILE A 83 -0.20 7.49 -4.44
N LYS A 84 0.07 8.36 -3.46
CA LYS A 84 0.45 9.77 -3.71
C LYS A 84 1.74 9.94 -4.49
N ARG A 85 2.66 8.97 -4.42
CA ARG A 85 3.88 8.93 -5.22
C ARG A 85 3.64 8.53 -6.67
N GLY A 86 2.49 7.95 -6.97
CA GLY A 86 2.18 7.39 -8.29
C GLY A 86 2.68 5.96 -8.49
N TRP A 87 3.17 5.31 -7.42
CA TRP A 87 3.75 3.96 -7.47
C TRP A 87 2.70 2.86 -7.38
N VAL A 88 1.49 3.22 -6.93
CA VAL A 88 0.35 2.33 -6.83
C VAL A 88 -0.84 2.98 -7.51
N GLU A 89 -1.55 2.23 -8.33
CA GLU A 89 -2.76 2.64 -9.02
C GLU A 89 -3.97 1.80 -8.60
N TYR A 90 -5.16 2.41 -8.65
CA TYR A 90 -6.41 1.75 -8.30
C TYR A 90 -7.01 1.04 -9.52
N GLN A 91 -7.38 -0.24 -9.35
CA GLN A 91 -7.97 -1.05 -10.42
C GLN A 91 -9.48 -1.29 -10.28
N GLY A 92 -10.07 -0.94 -9.13
CA GLY A 92 -11.48 -1.16 -8.86
C GLY A 92 -11.72 -2.00 -7.59
N GLY A 93 -12.87 -1.78 -6.97
CA GLY A 93 -13.26 -2.43 -5.72
C GLY A 93 -12.27 -2.16 -4.60
N ILE A 94 -11.54 -3.21 -4.20
CA ILE A 94 -10.52 -3.17 -3.15
C ILE A 94 -9.10 -3.38 -3.69
N VAL A 95 -8.93 -3.44 -5.01
CA VAL A 95 -7.70 -3.89 -5.67
C VAL A 95 -6.90 -2.71 -6.19
N PHE A 96 -5.59 -2.78 -5.97
CA PHE A 96 -4.60 -1.83 -6.45
C PHE A 96 -3.39 -2.60 -7.01
N LEU A 97 -2.64 -1.98 -7.93
CA LEU A 97 -1.46 -2.57 -8.55
C LEU A 97 -0.26 -1.64 -8.48
N LEU A 98 0.94 -2.22 -8.49
CA LEU A 98 2.16 -1.48 -8.80
C LEU A 98 2.08 -0.92 -10.23
N THR A 99 2.44 0.34 -10.37
CA THR A 99 2.70 0.96 -11.68
C THR A 99 4.11 0.62 -12.16
N ALA A 100 4.48 1.00 -13.38
CA ALA A 100 5.86 0.87 -13.86
C ALA A 100 6.87 1.54 -12.90
N ASP A 101 6.61 2.79 -12.52
CA ASP A 101 7.43 3.51 -11.55
C ASP A 101 7.45 2.82 -10.17
N GLY A 102 6.36 2.15 -9.79
CA GLY A 102 6.29 1.37 -8.56
C GLY A 102 7.15 0.12 -8.58
N TRP A 103 7.20 -0.58 -9.71
CA TRP A 103 8.12 -1.69 -9.94
C TRP A 103 9.58 -1.23 -9.88
N ASP A 104 9.92 -0.18 -10.63
CA ASP A 104 11.27 0.40 -10.61
C ASP A 104 11.65 0.82 -9.19
N ALA A 105 10.73 1.44 -8.44
CA ALA A 105 10.98 1.81 -7.06
C ALA A 105 11.22 0.58 -6.16
N ALA A 106 10.47 -0.50 -6.33
CA ALA A 106 10.60 -1.72 -5.53
C ALA A 106 11.88 -2.52 -5.84
N ASP A 107 12.30 -2.57 -7.09
CA ASP A 107 13.51 -3.26 -7.53
C ASP A 107 14.79 -2.53 -7.07
N ASN A 108 14.72 -1.22 -6.82
CA ASN A 108 15.83 -0.40 -6.32
C ASN A 108 15.89 -0.30 -4.77
N LEU A 109 15.17 -1.15 -4.02
CA LEU A 109 15.16 -1.15 -2.55
C LEU A 109 16.29 -1.97 -1.89
N ASP A 110 17.20 -2.51 -2.69
CA ASP A 110 18.32 -3.36 -2.26
C ASP A 110 19.67 -2.65 -2.44
#